data_AF-A0A352WC25-F1
#
_entry.id   AF-A0A352WC25-F1
#
_cell.length_a   1.000
_cell.length_b   1.000
_cell.length_c   1.000
_cell.angle_alpha   90.00
_cell.angle_beta   90.00
_cell.angle_gamma   90.00
#
_symmetry.space_group_name_H-M   'P 1'
#
loop_
_entity.id
_entity.type
_entity.pdbx_description
1 polymer ?
#
loop_
_entity_poly.entity_id
_entity_poly.type
_entity_poly.pdbx_seq_one_letter_code
_entity_poly.pdbx_strand_id
1 'polypeptide(L)'
;YGIPAPAPPAAAAPLTPAALALALLIFILVAINEELLVRGYILQNLTEAYGKNKAVLASALLFGAMHLTNANASLAGVLNITLSGIFFATAYWATNSLYLPIGLHLSWNFFLGPVFGFPVSGFSHWPSLISITVTGPELWTGGAFGPEAGLTGLFAILAGTLIVRAWADWRKNAIAAWRKYYW
;
A
#
# COMPACT_ATOMS: atom_id res chain seq x y z
N TYR A 1 -41.80 16.12 -6.92
CA TYR A 1 -40.93 14.94 -6.78
C TYR A 1 -39.66 15.36 -6.06
N GLY A 2 -39.67 15.35 -4.72
CA GLY A 2 -38.49 15.64 -3.92
C GLY A 2 -37.74 14.35 -3.68
N ILE A 3 -36.57 14.18 -4.29
CA ILE A 3 -35.63 13.14 -3.85
C ILE A 3 -35.26 13.50 -2.41
N PRO A 4 -35.53 12.62 -1.42
CA PRO A 4 -35.11 12.89 -0.05
C PRO A 4 -33.61 13.13 -0.01
N ALA A 5 -33.18 14.13 0.76
CA ALA A 5 -31.76 14.35 1.00
C ALA A 5 -31.12 13.03 1.46
N PRO A 6 -29.93 12.67 0.95
CA PRO A 6 -29.25 11.46 1.37
C PRO A 6 -29.13 11.47 2.90
N ALA A 7 -29.35 10.31 3.51
CA ALA A 7 -29.22 10.17 4.96
C ALA A 7 -27.84 10.71 5.38
N PRO A 8 -27.75 11.45 6.50
CA PRO A 8 -26.46 11.88 7.01
C PRO A 8 -25.57 10.64 7.16
N PRO A 9 -24.28 10.72 6.79
CA PRO A 9 -23.38 9.59 6.93
C PRO A 9 -23.46 9.07 8.37
N ALA A 10 -23.47 7.75 8.52
CA ALA A 10 -23.46 7.12 9.83
C ALA A 10 -22.38 7.78 10.69
N ALA A 11 -22.73 8.17 11.92
CA ALA A 11 -21.79 8.84 12.82
C ALA A 11 -20.51 8.01 12.88
N ALA A 12 -19.37 8.64 12.58
CA ALA A 12 -18.08 7.98 12.62
C ALA A 12 -17.93 7.29 13.99
N ALA A 13 -17.50 6.02 13.99
CA ALA A 13 -17.29 5.28 15.23
C ALA A 13 -16.42 6.15 16.17
N PRO A 14 -16.78 6.28 17.46
CA PRO A 14 -16.03 7.13 18.37
C PRO A 14 -14.57 6.66 18.39
N LEU A 15 -13.66 7.61 18.18
CA LEU A 15 -12.23 7.34 18.29
C LEU A 15 -11.93 6.94 19.75
N THR A 16 -11.70 5.65 19.97
CA THR A 16 -11.30 5.11 21.27
C THR A 16 -9.94 4.43 21.13
N PRO A 17 -9.14 4.36 22.22
CA PRO A 17 -7.89 3.60 22.20
C PRO A 17 -8.09 2.14 21.76
N ALA A 18 -9.20 1.52 22.14
CA ALA A 18 -9.55 0.16 21.74
C ALA A 18 -9.83 0.05 20.23
N ALA A 19 -10.57 0.99 19.64
CA ALA A 19 -10.84 1.01 18.21
C ALA A 19 -9.56 1.23 17.39
N LEU A 20 -8.68 2.11 17.85
CA LEU A 20 -7.38 2.35 17.19
C LEU A 20 -6.46 1.13 17.28
N ALA A 21 -6.39 0.48 18.46
CA ALA A 21 -5.62 -0.75 18.64
C ALA A 21 -6.16 -1.90 17.77
N LEU A 22 -7.48 -2.01 17.64
CA LEU A 22 -8.10 -3.00 16.75
C LEU A 22 -7.77 -2.70 15.28
N ALA A 23 -7.85 -1.45 14.84
CA ALA A 23 -7.48 -1.06 13.48
C ALA A 23 -6.00 -1.35 13.18
N LEU A 24 -5.10 -1.07 14.13
CA LEU A 24 -3.69 -1.42 14.03
C LEU A 24 -3.50 -2.94 13.86
N LEU A 25 -4.17 -3.74 14.70
CA LEU A 25 -4.11 -5.21 14.61
C LEU A 25 -4.61 -5.71 13.25
N ILE A 26 -5.74 -5.17 12.76
CA ILE A 26 -6.28 -5.52 11.44
C ILE A 26 -5.25 -5.23 10.36
N PHE A 27 -4.66 -4.04 10.32
CA PHE A 27 -3.67 -3.71 9.28
C PHE A 27 -2.36 -4.49 9.40
N ILE A 28 -1.95 -4.89 10.61
CA ILE A 28 -0.83 -5.84 10.78
C ILE A 28 -1.17 -7.16 10.11
N LEU A 29 -2.37 -7.70 10.36
CA LEU A 29 -2.80 -8.97 9.78
C LEU A 29 -2.96 -8.87 8.26
N VAL A 30 -3.52 -7.77 7.74
CA VAL A 30 -3.65 -7.51 6.30
C VAL A 30 -2.27 -7.49 5.64
N ALA A 31 -1.36 -6.64 6.14
CA ALA A 31 -0.02 -6.51 5.57
C ALA A 31 0.76 -7.83 5.61
N ILE A 32 0.68 -8.59 6.71
CA ILE A 32 1.32 -9.90 6.82
C ILE A 32 0.73 -10.88 5.81
N ASN A 33 -0.60 -11.03 5.76
CA ASN A 33 -1.24 -12.02 4.89
C ASN A 33 -0.97 -11.73 3.41
N GLU A 34 -1.14 -10.48 2.99
CA GLU A 34 -0.95 -10.10 1.60
C GLU A 34 0.51 -10.22 1.16
N GLU A 35 1.47 -9.73 1.96
CA GLU A 35 2.88 -9.83 1.59
C GLU A 35 3.41 -11.27 1.72
N LEU A 36 2.93 -12.06 2.68
CA LEU A 36 3.32 -13.47 2.79
C LEU A 36 2.84 -14.27 1.56
N LEU A 37 1.60 -14.07 1.14
CA LEU A 37 1.08 -14.71 -0.07
C LEU A 37 1.83 -14.23 -1.32
N VAL A 38 1.91 -12.92 -1.53
CA VAL A 38 2.36 -12.37 -2.82
C VAL A 38 3.88 -12.33 -2.93
N ARG A 39 4.60 -11.92 -1.87
CA ARG A 39 6.09 -11.81 -1.89
C ARG A 39 6.75 -13.06 -1.31
N GLY A 40 6.14 -13.66 -0.29
CA GLY A 40 6.67 -14.86 0.36
C GLY A 40 6.51 -16.11 -0.50
N TYR A 41 5.36 -16.30 -1.15
CA TYR A 41 5.08 -17.49 -1.94
C TYR A 41 5.10 -17.24 -3.46
N ILE A 42 4.23 -16.37 -3.97
CA ILE A 42 4.01 -16.23 -5.42
C ILE A 42 5.24 -15.67 -6.14
N LEU A 43 5.81 -14.57 -5.64
CA LEU A 43 7.00 -13.94 -6.22
C LEU A 43 8.19 -14.91 -6.28
N GLN A 44 8.38 -15.74 -5.24
CA GLN A 44 9.51 -16.69 -5.18
C GLN A 44 9.37 -17.78 -6.24
N ASN A 45 8.22 -18.48 -6.24
CA ASN A 45 7.96 -19.55 -7.20
C ASN A 45 8.03 -19.05 -8.65
N LEU A 46 7.49 -17.85 -8.94
CA LEU A 46 7.58 -17.27 -10.27
C LEU A 46 9.01 -16.82 -10.62
N THR A 47 9.80 -16.40 -9.63
CA THR A 47 11.21 -16.03 -9.85
C THR A 47 12.03 -17.26 -10.23
N GLU A 48 11.80 -18.38 -9.57
CA GLU A 48 12.43 -19.66 -9.88
C GLU A 48 12.04 -20.17 -11.28
N ALA A 49 10.76 -20.08 -11.64
CA ALA A 49 10.26 -20.61 -12.92
C ALA A 49 10.57 -19.71 -14.13
N TYR A 50 10.47 -18.39 -13.97
CA TYR A 50 10.46 -17.46 -15.11
C TYR A 50 11.47 -16.31 -15.00
N GLY A 51 12.21 -16.25 -13.90
CA GLY A 51 13.17 -15.18 -13.62
C GLY A 51 12.53 -13.95 -12.98
N LYS A 52 13.37 -13.20 -12.26
CA LYS A 52 13.00 -12.09 -11.39
C LYS A 52 12.09 -11.03 -12.05
N ASN A 53 12.44 -10.57 -13.26
CA ASN A 53 11.72 -9.46 -13.88
C ASN A 53 10.27 -9.83 -14.24
N LYS A 54 10.06 -11.05 -14.78
CA LYS A 54 8.73 -11.56 -15.10
C LYS A 54 7.92 -11.83 -13.84
N ALA A 55 8.57 -12.36 -12.80
CA ALA A 55 7.95 -12.63 -11.51
C ALA A 55 7.46 -11.35 -10.80
N VAL A 56 8.26 -10.27 -10.83
CA VAL A 56 7.86 -8.97 -10.29
C VAL A 56 6.63 -8.44 -11.02
N LEU A 57 6.64 -8.46 -12.35
CA LEU A 57 5.49 -7.98 -13.14
C LEU A 57 4.22 -8.81 -12.86
N ALA A 58 4.33 -10.14 -12.89
CA ALA A 58 3.19 -11.03 -12.68
C ALA A 58 2.62 -10.94 -11.26
N SER A 59 3.47 -10.91 -10.23
CA SER A 59 3.01 -10.75 -8.83
C SER A 59 2.37 -9.38 -8.58
N ALA A 60 2.88 -8.31 -9.22
CA ALA A 60 2.29 -6.98 -9.15
C ALA A 60 0.92 -6.90 -9.83
N LEU A 61 0.78 -7.52 -11.01
CA LEU A 61 -0.51 -7.62 -11.70
C LEU A 61 -1.54 -8.39 -10.86
N LEU A 62 -1.13 -9.51 -10.26
CA LEU A 62 -1.99 -10.27 -9.36
C LEU A 62 -2.42 -9.42 -8.15
N PHE A 63 -1.50 -8.67 -7.55
CA PHE A 63 -1.78 -7.80 -6.42
C PHE A 63 -2.86 -6.76 -6.76
N GLY A 64 -2.77 -6.11 -7.93
CA GLY A 64 -3.84 -5.23 -8.42
C GLY A 64 -5.15 -5.98 -8.71
N ALA A 65 -5.06 -7.17 -9.30
CA ALA A 65 -6.24 -7.97 -9.62
C ALA A 65 -7.04 -8.41 -8.38
N MET A 66 -6.36 -8.68 -7.26
CA MET A 66 -7.00 -8.97 -5.97
C MET A 66 -7.91 -7.83 -5.46
N HIS A 67 -7.73 -6.62 -5.99
CA HIS A 67 -8.46 -5.42 -5.58
C HIS A 67 -9.58 -5.03 -6.57
N LEU A 68 -9.78 -5.78 -7.66
CA LEU A 68 -10.83 -5.49 -8.66
C LEU A 68 -12.25 -5.54 -8.09
N THR A 69 -12.47 -6.34 -7.04
CA THR A 69 -13.78 -6.51 -6.41
C THR A 69 -14.00 -5.60 -5.19
N ASN A 70 -13.05 -4.72 -4.89
CA ASN A 70 -13.20 -3.80 -3.78
C ASN A 70 -14.25 -2.73 -4.07
N ALA A 71 -14.84 -2.19 -3.00
CA ALA A 71 -15.79 -1.09 -3.12
C ALA A 71 -15.14 0.10 -3.84
N ASN A 72 -15.86 0.74 -4.76
CA ASN A 72 -15.37 1.89 -5.53
C ASN A 72 -14.12 1.63 -6.37
N ALA A 73 -13.78 0.36 -6.65
CA ALA A 73 -12.62 0.03 -7.49
C ALA A 73 -12.75 0.69 -8.86
N SER A 74 -11.68 1.38 -9.26
CA SER A 74 -11.55 2.03 -10.57
C SER A 74 -10.33 1.47 -11.28
N LEU A 75 -10.31 1.62 -12.62
CA LEU A 75 -9.13 1.22 -13.39
C LEU A 75 -7.87 1.95 -12.91
N ALA A 76 -7.98 3.24 -12.57
CA ALA A 76 -6.87 4.03 -12.02
C ALA A 76 -6.39 3.47 -10.66
N GLY A 77 -7.31 3.13 -9.75
CA GLY A 77 -7.00 2.52 -8.46
C GLY A 77 -6.29 1.18 -8.61
N VAL A 78 -6.80 0.30 -9.48
CA VAL A 78 -6.18 -1.02 -9.74
C VAL A 78 -4.79 -0.88 -10.34
N LEU A 79 -4.60 0.03 -11.30
CA LEU A 79 -3.28 0.29 -11.89
C LEU A 79 -2.29 0.84 -10.86
N ASN A 80 -2.70 1.77 -10.02
CA ASN A 80 -1.87 2.29 -8.93
C ASN A 80 -1.53 1.19 -7.91
N ILE A 81 -2.49 0.33 -7.54
CA ILE A 81 -2.23 -0.81 -6.65
C ILE A 81 -1.26 -1.80 -7.30
N THR A 82 -1.38 -2.06 -8.61
CA THR A 82 -0.37 -2.84 -9.34
C THR A 82 1.01 -2.20 -9.22
N LEU A 83 1.13 -0.86 -9.32
CA LEU A 83 2.39 -0.15 -9.11
C LEU A 83 2.88 -0.26 -7.65
N SER A 84 2.00 -0.20 -6.65
CA SER A 84 2.34 -0.54 -5.26
C SER A 84 2.90 -1.97 -5.16
N GLY A 85 2.39 -2.88 -5.99
CA GLY A 85 2.92 -4.22 -6.08
C GLY A 85 4.38 -4.28 -6.55
N ILE A 86 4.78 -3.41 -7.48
CA ILE A 86 6.18 -3.26 -7.90
C ILE A 86 7.01 -2.61 -6.77
N PHE A 87 6.45 -1.62 -6.09
CA PHE A 87 7.08 -0.96 -4.94
C PHE A 87 7.43 -1.97 -3.83
N PHE A 88 6.47 -2.80 -3.42
CA PHE A 88 6.69 -3.82 -2.39
C PHE A 88 7.63 -4.93 -2.85
N ALA A 89 7.59 -5.34 -4.13
CA ALA A 89 8.57 -6.28 -4.66
C ALA A 89 10.00 -5.67 -4.65
N THR A 90 10.12 -4.37 -4.93
CA THR A 90 11.39 -3.64 -4.84
C THR A 90 11.91 -3.62 -3.40
N ALA A 91 11.03 -3.37 -2.43
CA ALA A 91 11.33 -3.45 -1.00
C ALA A 91 11.79 -4.85 -0.58
N TYR A 92 11.11 -5.90 -1.03
CA TYR A 92 11.55 -7.27 -0.78
C TYR A 92 12.98 -7.49 -1.31
N TRP A 93 13.24 -7.15 -2.58
CA TRP A 93 14.56 -7.37 -3.19
C TRP A 93 15.66 -6.45 -2.65
N ALA A 94 15.31 -5.36 -1.98
CA ALA A 94 16.29 -4.50 -1.30
C ALA A 94 16.91 -5.19 -0.08
N THR A 95 16.18 -6.09 0.57
CA THR A 95 16.57 -6.73 1.83
C THR A 95 16.64 -8.25 1.76
N ASN A 96 16.06 -8.85 0.71
CA ASN A 96 15.74 -10.28 0.60
C ASN A 96 14.94 -10.80 1.81
N SER A 97 14.04 -9.99 2.34
CA SER A 97 13.24 -10.32 3.51
C SER A 97 11.87 -9.64 3.49
N LEU A 98 10.89 -10.27 4.14
CA LEU A 98 9.51 -9.78 4.21
C LEU A 98 9.32 -8.61 5.17
N TYR A 99 10.24 -8.35 6.10
CA TYR A 99 10.02 -7.31 7.12
C TYR A 99 9.81 -5.92 6.49
N LEU A 100 10.56 -5.59 5.43
CA LEU A 100 10.49 -4.28 4.80
C LEU A 100 9.18 -4.07 4.01
N PRO A 101 8.77 -4.96 3.08
CA PRO A 101 7.47 -4.81 2.43
C PRO A 101 6.31 -4.85 3.41
N ILE A 102 6.33 -5.73 4.44
CA ILE A 102 5.28 -5.76 5.47
C ILE A 102 5.21 -4.41 6.22
N GLY A 103 6.36 -3.89 6.66
CA GLY A 103 6.41 -2.62 7.38
C GLY A 103 5.93 -1.44 6.53
N LEU A 104 6.30 -1.39 5.25
CA LEU A 104 5.86 -0.35 4.31
C LEU A 104 4.36 -0.45 4.03
N HIS A 105 3.84 -1.66 3.81
CA HIS A 105 2.43 -1.91 3.57
C HIS A 105 1.58 -1.54 4.79
N LEU A 106 1.96 -2.02 5.98
CA LEU A 106 1.33 -1.63 7.25
C LEU A 106 1.33 -0.11 7.44
N SER A 107 2.48 0.54 7.22
CA SER A 107 2.59 1.99 7.36
C SER A 107 1.68 2.71 6.38
N TRP A 108 1.62 2.26 5.14
CA TRP A 108 0.72 2.82 4.12
C TRP A 108 -0.73 2.76 4.58
N ASN A 109 -1.25 1.58 4.91
CA ASN A 109 -2.65 1.45 5.31
C ASN A 109 -2.97 2.17 6.63
N PHE A 110 -2.11 2.01 7.65
CA PHE A 110 -2.35 2.56 8.97
C PHE A 110 -2.32 4.08 8.99
N PHE A 111 -1.39 4.71 8.26
CA PHE A 111 -1.37 6.16 8.19
C PHE A 111 -2.49 6.72 7.32
N LEU A 112 -2.80 6.05 6.21
CA LEU A 112 -3.83 6.52 5.29
C LEU A 112 -5.22 6.49 5.95
N GLY A 113 -5.61 5.36 6.57
CA GLY A 113 -6.90 5.23 7.25
C GLY A 113 -6.87 5.73 8.71
N PRO A 114 -6.33 4.96 9.67
CA PRO A 114 -6.37 5.30 11.10
C PRO A 114 -5.70 6.61 11.54
N VAL A 115 -4.71 7.13 10.82
CA VAL A 115 -4.10 8.43 11.17
C VAL A 115 -4.80 9.58 10.44
N PHE A 116 -4.92 9.52 9.12
CA PHE A 116 -5.40 10.64 8.29
C PHE A 116 -6.88 10.58 7.90
N GLY A 117 -7.55 9.44 8.09
CA GLY A 117 -8.97 9.28 7.83
C GLY A 117 -9.34 9.10 6.35
N PHE A 118 -8.37 8.78 5.47
CA PHE A 118 -8.66 8.48 4.07
C PHE A 118 -9.27 7.08 3.88
N PRO A 119 -10.01 6.84 2.79
CA PRO A 119 -10.36 5.49 2.36
C PRO A 119 -9.10 4.68 2.04
N VAL A 120 -9.05 3.42 2.45
CA VAL A 120 -7.96 2.48 2.16
C VAL A 120 -8.50 1.35 1.30
N SER A 121 -8.00 1.21 0.08
CA SER A 121 -8.40 0.21 -0.91
C SER A 121 -9.91 0.17 -1.15
N GLY A 122 -10.57 1.33 -1.11
CA GLY A 122 -12.02 1.44 -1.26
C GLY A 122 -12.85 1.26 0.01
N PHE A 123 -12.23 0.86 1.12
CA PHE A 123 -12.87 0.77 2.44
C PHE A 123 -12.78 2.10 3.18
N SER A 124 -13.94 2.67 3.50
CA SER A 124 -14.08 3.92 4.25
C SER A 124 -14.47 3.66 5.72
N HIS A 125 -14.36 4.70 6.55
CA HIS A 125 -14.83 4.73 7.95
C HIS A 125 -13.94 3.97 8.95
N TRP A 126 -12.62 4.12 8.81
CA TRP A 126 -11.67 3.71 9.85
C TRP A 126 -11.78 4.65 11.06
N PRO A 127 -11.58 4.15 12.30
CA PRO A 127 -11.38 5.03 13.45
C PRO A 127 -10.12 5.86 13.20
N SER A 128 -10.28 7.18 13.04
CA SER A 128 -9.20 8.08 12.59
C SER A 128 -8.80 9.08 13.66
N LEU A 129 -7.49 9.28 13.88
CA LEU A 129 -6.96 10.33 14.75
C LEU A 129 -7.29 11.74 14.24
N ILE A 130 -7.21 11.92 12.93
CA ILE A 130 -7.52 13.17 12.23
C ILE A 130 -8.61 12.87 11.22
N SER A 131 -9.64 13.72 11.17
CA SER A 131 -10.66 13.65 10.12
C SER A 131 -10.37 14.73 9.07
N ILE A 132 -10.00 14.30 7.87
CA ILE A 132 -9.68 15.20 6.76
C ILE A 132 -10.87 15.23 5.81
N THR A 133 -11.39 16.43 5.54
CA THR A 133 -12.32 16.64 4.42
C THR A 133 -11.52 16.90 3.15
N VAL A 134 -11.57 15.94 2.24
CA VAL A 134 -10.85 16.03 0.95
C VAL A 134 -11.66 16.88 -0.02
N THR A 135 -11.02 17.89 -0.60
CA THR A 135 -11.61 18.74 -1.64
C THR A 135 -10.72 18.76 -2.88
N GLY A 136 -11.30 19.04 -4.04
CA GLY A 136 -10.58 19.12 -5.31
C GLY A 136 -10.85 17.95 -6.27
N PRO A 137 -10.16 17.90 -7.43
CA PRO A 137 -10.46 16.95 -8.49
C PRO A 137 -10.12 15.50 -8.12
N GLU A 138 -11.00 14.56 -8.50
CA GLU A 138 -10.80 13.12 -8.26
C GLU A 138 -9.51 12.57 -8.88
N LEU A 139 -9.03 13.18 -9.97
CA LEU A 139 -7.74 12.83 -10.56
C LEU A 139 -6.59 12.92 -9.55
N TRP A 140 -6.62 13.89 -8.64
CA TRP A 140 -5.58 14.07 -7.63
C TRP A 140 -5.85 13.27 -6.36
N THR A 141 -7.11 13.23 -5.95
CA THR A 141 -7.53 12.69 -4.64
C THR A 141 -7.86 11.21 -4.67
N GLY A 142 -8.19 10.67 -5.85
CA GLY A 142 -8.68 9.31 -6.07
C GLY A 142 -10.14 9.09 -5.64
N GLY A 143 -10.88 10.17 -5.33
CA GLY A 143 -12.31 10.13 -5.05
C GLY A 143 -12.67 9.17 -3.90
N ALA A 144 -13.74 8.39 -4.08
CA ALA A 144 -14.23 7.44 -3.07
C ALA A 144 -13.27 6.27 -2.78
N PHE A 145 -12.35 5.96 -3.70
CA PHE A 145 -11.34 4.92 -3.49
C PHE A 145 -10.18 5.43 -2.60
N GLY A 146 -10.03 6.75 -2.48
CA GLY A 146 -8.97 7.40 -1.73
C GLY A 146 -7.69 7.63 -2.54
N PRO A 147 -6.62 8.17 -1.92
CA PRO A 147 -5.38 8.56 -2.60
C PRO A 147 -4.76 7.46 -3.47
N GLU A 148 -5.05 6.19 -3.17
CA GLU A 148 -4.62 5.02 -3.95
C GLU A 148 -5.14 5.02 -5.40
N ALA A 149 -6.24 5.71 -5.72
CA ALA A 149 -6.68 5.91 -7.11
C ALA A 149 -6.29 7.27 -7.70
N GLY A 150 -5.61 8.12 -6.93
CA GLY A 150 -5.24 9.49 -7.33
C GLY A 150 -3.77 9.64 -7.73
N LEU A 151 -3.46 10.78 -8.35
CA LEU A 151 -2.07 11.17 -8.66
C LEU A 151 -1.21 11.34 -7.40
N THR A 152 -1.81 11.73 -6.27
CA THR A 152 -1.08 11.84 -5.01
C THR A 152 -0.51 10.49 -4.55
N GLY A 153 -1.33 9.43 -4.57
CA GLY A 153 -0.86 8.07 -4.28
C GLY A 153 0.15 7.59 -5.32
N LEU A 154 -0.11 7.82 -6.61
CA LEU A 154 0.83 7.48 -7.68
C LEU A 154 2.22 8.08 -7.44
N PHE A 155 2.31 9.38 -7.18
CA PHE A 155 3.59 10.05 -6.92
C PHE A 155 4.25 9.53 -5.64
N ALA A 156 3.49 9.24 -4.59
CA ALA A 156 4.03 8.65 -3.37
C ALA A 156 4.63 7.25 -3.62
N ILE A 157 3.95 6.40 -4.41
CA ILE A 157 4.43 5.06 -4.78
C ILE A 157 5.71 5.15 -5.63
N LEU A 158 5.74 6.04 -6.63
CA LEU A 158 6.91 6.24 -7.47
C LEU A 158 8.09 6.77 -6.64
N ALA A 159 7.87 7.79 -5.81
CA ALA A 159 8.90 8.33 -4.92
C ALA A 159 9.40 7.27 -3.95
N GLY A 160 8.50 6.53 -3.29
CA GLY A 160 8.85 5.44 -2.38
C GLY A 160 9.70 4.35 -3.07
N THR A 161 9.33 3.96 -4.29
CA THR A 161 10.10 2.99 -5.09
C THR A 161 11.51 3.48 -5.37
N LEU A 162 11.66 4.74 -5.79
CA LEU A 162 12.97 5.34 -6.04
C LEU A 162 13.80 5.46 -4.75
N ILE A 163 13.19 5.87 -3.64
CA ILE A 163 13.85 5.99 -2.34
C ILE A 163 14.36 4.62 -1.86
N VAL A 164 13.51 3.59 -1.88
CA VAL A 164 13.90 2.24 -1.48
C VAL A 164 15.00 1.70 -2.38
N ARG A 165 14.92 1.96 -3.70
CA ARG A 165 15.97 1.53 -4.63
C ARG A 165 17.30 2.24 -4.36
N ALA A 166 17.28 3.56 -4.21
CA ALA A 166 18.46 4.36 -3.91
C ALA A 166 19.10 3.94 -2.57
N TRP A 167 18.27 3.71 -1.55
CA TRP A 167 18.72 3.19 -0.26
C TRP A 167 19.37 1.81 -0.38
N ALA A 168 18.77 0.90 -1.16
CA ALA A 168 19.30 -0.44 -1.37
C ALA A 168 20.67 -0.40 -2.07
N ASP A 169 20.83 0.44 -3.08
CA ASP A 169 22.08 0.58 -3.83
C ASP A 169 23.16 1.24 -2.98
N TRP A 170 22.82 2.28 -2.21
CA TRP A 170 23.72 2.87 -1.20
C TRP A 170 24.18 1.84 -0.17
N ARG A 171 23.25 1.06 0.41
CA ARG A 171 23.55 0.03 1.41
C ARG A 171 24.52 -1.02 0.87
N LYS A 172 24.33 -1.49 -0.37
CA LYS A 172 25.23 -2.45 -1.02
C LYS A 172 26.64 -1.88 -1.19
N ASN A 173 26.75 -0.63 -1.67
CA ASN A 173 28.03 0.03 -1.86
C ASN A 173 28.77 0.25 -0.53
N ALA A 174 28.05 0.65 0.52
CA ALA A 174 28.61 0.83 1.86
C ALA A 174 29.17 -0.49 2.42
N ILE A 175 28.42 -1.59 2.29
CA ILE A 175 28.88 -2.92 2.72
C ILE A 175 30.10 -3.38 1.91
N ALA A 176 30.11 -3.17 0.59
CA ALA A 176 31.23 -3.52 -0.26
C ALA A 176 32.49 -2.72 0.09
N ALA A 177 32.36 -1.41 0.35
CA ALA A 177 33.45 -0.57 0.79
C ALA A 177 34.02 -1.05 2.14
N TRP A 178 33.14 -1.31 3.12
CA TRP A 178 33.57 -1.84 4.41
C TRP A 178 34.31 -3.17 4.28
N ARG A 179 33.79 -4.10 3.48
CA ARG A 179 34.48 -5.39 3.22
C ARG A 179 35.86 -5.20 2.60
N LYS A 180 36.04 -4.23 1.71
CA LYS A 180 37.35 -3.95 1.09
C LYS A 180 38.41 -3.44 2.07
N TYR A 181 38.01 -2.74 3.13
CA TYR A 181 38.95 -2.12 4.08
C TYR A 181 39.23 -2.95 5.34
N TYR A 182 38.31 -3.85 5.72
CA TYR A 182 38.37 -4.58 6.99
C TYR A 182 38.46 -6.11 6.84
N TRP A 183 38.48 -6.62 5.60
CA TRP A 183 38.68 -8.04 5.25
C TRP A 183 39.60 -8.14 4.04
#